data_AF-A0A382WX74-F1
#
_entry.id   AF-A0A382WX74-F1
#
_cell.length_a   1.000
_cell.length_b   1.000
_cell.length_c   1.000
_cell.angle_alpha   90.00
_cell.angle_beta   90.00
_cell.angle_gamma   90.00
#
_symmetry.space_group_name_H-M   'P 1'
#
loop_
_entity.id
_entity.type
_entity.pdbx_description
1 polymer ?
#
loop_
_entity_poly.entity_id
_entity_poly.type
_entity_poly.pdbx_seq_one_letter_code
_entity_poly.pdbx_strand_id
1 'polypeptide(L)'
;MGKHGTELQLFVDDYIIDKLTGDAKQILQKPVPKEVALTTSAPWEGNTCAYYTIFRDGNLFRMYFRGSHYDHKTKKPGHREVTCYAESKDGIKWTKPNLGLFAFNGSKENNIVWDGIGTHCFVAFKDTNPDCPVEARYKGIAAAYAPEHKMGLYVFQSSDGIRWKQIRKDPVVTQFHWAYDSQNVAFWDKNAKVYREYHRVYHLKKRAIMTSTSKDYVNWTKPKLLEYQKETPLQHLYTNAVQPYKRAPHLLIGFPPRYLPEEGSRVEPTFMAS
;
A
#
# COMPACT_ATOMS: atom_id res chain seq x y z
N MET A 1 -13.35 10.93 20.93
CA MET A 1 -14.72 10.77 21.46
C MET A 1 -15.64 11.71 20.68
N GLY A 2 -16.55 11.17 19.87
CA GLY A 2 -17.49 11.99 19.07
C GLY A 2 -18.47 12.80 19.92
N LYS A 3 -19.40 13.50 19.25
CA LYS A 3 -20.38 14.44 19.87
C LYS A 3 -21.12 13.90 21.11
N HIS A 4 -21.27 12.58 21.22
CA HIS A 4 -21.99 11.91 22.30
C HIS A 4 -21.15 10.88 23.08
N GLY A 5 -19.83 10.83 22.88
CA GLY A 5 -18.96 9.85 23.54
C GLY A 5 -19.13 8.40 23.08
N THR A 6 -19.89 8.15 22.01
CA THR A 6 -20.21 6.80 21.51
C THR A 6 -19.23 6.27 20.46
N GLU A 7 -18.29 7.10 20.01
CA GLU A 7 -17.31 6.68 19.01
C GLU A 7 -16.22 5.83 19.66
N LEU A 8 -16.00 4.63 19.10
CA LEU A 8 -14.86 3.78 19.47
C LEU A 8 -13.56 4.57 19.35
N GLN A 9 -12.69 4.46 20.35
CA GLN A 9 -11.37 5.07 20.38
C GLN A 9 -10.30 4.00 20.50
N LEU A 10 -9.10 4.32 20.03
CA LEU A 10 -7.90 3.53 20.28
C LEU A 10 -7.12 4.17 21.43
N PHE A 11 -6.71 3.35 22.40
CA PHE A 11 -5.75 3.75 23.44
C PHE A 11 -4.32 3.56 22.94
N VAL A 12 -3.96 4.29 21.87
CA VAL A 12 -2.65 4.17 21.18
C VAL A 12 -1.62 5.18 21.65
N ASP A 13 -2.07 6.25 22.30
CA ASP A 13 -1.28 7.29 22.95
C ASP A 13 -1.99 7.72 24.24
N ASP A 14 -1.54 8.83 24.83
CA ASP A 14 -2.09 9.43 26.04
C ASP A 14 -3.15 10.51 25.77
N TYR A 15 -3.48 10.81 24.51
CA TYR A 15 -4.34 11.94 24.15
C TYR A 15 -5.73 11.88 24.80
N ILE A 16 -6.29 10.67 24.90
CA ILE A 16 -7.60 10.42 25.52
C ILE A 16 -7.51 9.87 26.96
N ILE A 17 -6.30 9.72 27.50
CA ILE A 17 -6.06 9.11 28.80
C ILE A 17 -5.81 10.22 29.82
N ASP A 18 -6.78 10.47 30.69
CA ASP A 18 -6.60 11.41 31.80
C ASP A 18 -5.60 10.89 32.84
N LYS A 19 -5.72 9.60 33.20
CA LYS A 19 -4.82 8.97 34.18
C LYS A 19 -4.70 7.46 33.97
N LEU A 20 -3.47 6.97 34.07
CA LEU A 20 -3.15 5.54 34.17
C LEU A 20 -2.50 5.29 35.53
N THR A 21 -3.01 4.34 36.33
CA THR A 21 -2.55 4.09 37.71
C THR A 21 -2.37 2.61 38.01
N GLY A 22 -1.62 2.31 39.09
CA GLY A 22 -1.33 0.95 39.51
C GLY A 22 -0.51 0.21 38.45
N ASP A 23 -0.91 -1.03 38.16
CA ASP A 23 -0.23 -1.90 37.19
C ASP A 23 -0.75 -1.74 35.75
N ALA A 24 -1.64 -0.78 35.48
CA ALA A 24 -2.19 -0.57 34.14
C ALA A 24 -1.12 -0.08 33.16
N LYS A 25 -1.03 -0.73 31.98
CA LYS A 25 -0.03 -0.42 30.95
C LYS A 25 -0.65 -0.51 29.56
N GLN A 26 -0.26 0.39 28.67
CA GLN A 26 -0.50 0.24 27.23
C GLN A 26 0.55 -0.73 26.66
N ILE A 27 0.09 -1.81 26.03
CA ILE A 27 0.97 -2.84 25.47
C ILE A 27 0.60 -3.05 24.01
N LEU A 28 1.58 -2.84 23.13
CA LEU A 28 1.44 -3.21 21.72
C LEU A 28 1.52 -4.74 21.60
N GLN A 29 0.47 -5.34 21.05
CA GLN A 29 0.42 -6.78 20.81
C GLN A 29 1.44 -7.19 19.75
N LYS A 30 2.15 -8.30 19.99
CA LYS A 30 3.13 -8.85 19.05
C LYS A 30 2.50 -9.97 18.23
N PRO A 31 2.51 -9.91 16.89
CA PRO A 31 2.02 -11.02 16.07
C PRO A 31 2.90 -12.25 16.30
N VAL A 32 2.27 -13.42 16.37
CA VAL A 32 2.97 -14.71 16.47
C VAL A 32 3.12 -15.27 15.05
N PRO A 33 4.35 -15.58 14.59
CA PRO A 33 4.54 -16.26 13.31
C PRO A 33 3.73 -17.55 13.24
N LYS A 34 3.12 -17.79 12.08
CA LYS A 34 2.31 -18.97 11.76
C LYS A 34 2.85 -19.66 10.51
N GLU A 35 2.10 -20.61 9.97
CA GLU A 35 2.42 -21.31 8.73
C GLU A 35 2.63 -20.36 7.54
N VAL A 36 3.31 -20.88 6.51
CA VAL A 36 3.47 -20.16 5.23
C VAL A 36 2.11 -20.08 4.54
N ALA A 37 1.55 -18.87 4.45
CA ALA A 37 0.24 -18.64 3.84
C ALA A 37 0.29 -18.63 2.29
N LEU A 38 1.40 -18.19 1.70
CA LEU A 38 1.59 -18.12 0.25
C LEU A 38 3.05 -18.37 -0.13
N THR A 39 3.26 -19.24 -1.11
CA THR A 39 4.56 -19.45 -1.75
C THR A 39 4.56 -18.86 -3.16
N THR A 40 5.60 -18.09 -3.49
CA THR A 40 5.80 -17.47 -4.80
C THR A 40 6.87 -18.24 -5.58
N SER A 41 6.47 -19.32 -6.26
CA SER A 41 7.37 -20.27 -6.93
C SER A 41 7.12 -20.38 -8.43
N ALA A 42 6.08 -19.74 -8.95
CA ALA A 42 5.80 -19.79 -10.38
C ALA A 42 6.81 -18.91 -11.16
N PRO A 43 7.09 -19.24 -12.45
CA PRO A 43 8.13 -18.55 -13.24
C PRO A 43 7.97 -17.03 -13.35
N TRP A 44 6.74 -16.51 -13.29
CA TRP A 44 6.44 -15.08 -13.36
C TRP A 44 6.41 -14.37 -12.00
N GLU A 45 6.42 -15.12 -10.89
CA GLU A 45 6.43 -14.57 -9.54
C GLU A 45 7.87 -14.29 -9.10
N GLY A 46 8.79 -15.24 -9.28
CA GLY A 46 10.19 -15.08 -8.91
C GLY A 46 10.47 -15.03 -7.39
N ASN A 47 11.67 -14.59 -7.02
CA ASN A 47 12.23 -14.68 -5.65
C ASN A 47 12.27 -13.34 -4.89
N THR A 48 11.78 -12.24 -5.47
CA THR A 48 11.79 -10.90 -4.88
C THR A 48 10.39 -10.25 -4.87
N CYS A 49 9.37 -11.08 -4.68
CA CYS A 49 7.98 -10.63 -4.56
C CYS A 49 7.79 -9.65 -3.39
N ALA A 50 7.00 -8.60 -3.60
CA ALA A 50 6.81 -7.53 -2.62
C ALA A 50 5.46 -6.80 -2.80
N TYR A 51 5.23 -5.78 -1.96
CA TYR A 51 4.11 -4.84 -2.06
C TYR A 51 2.73 -5.50 -2.01
N TYR A 52 2.61 -6.54 -1.21
CA TYR A 52 1.35 -7.23 -0.94
C TYR A 52 0.29 -6.23 -0.47
N THR A 53 -0.84 -6.20 -1.16
CA THR A 53 -2.04 -5.49 -0.73
C THR A 53 -3.14 -6.51 -0.54
N ILE A 54 -3.75 -6.51 0.64
CA ILE A 54 -4.74 -7.50 1.04
C ILE A 54 -5.96 -6.78 1.58
N PHE A 55 -7.15 -7.11 1.06
CA PHE A 55 -8.39 -6.61 1.60
C PHE A 55 -9.52 -7.63 1.47
N ARG A 56 -10.49 -7.54 2.37
CA ARG A 56 -11.71 -8.35 2.31
C ARG A 56 -12.74 -7.70 1.38
N ASP A 57 -13.28 -8.48 0.47
CA ASP A 57 -14.32 -8.15 -0.48
C ASP A 57 -15.45 -9.20 -0.40
N GLY A 58 -16.45 -8.92 0.42
CA GLY A 58 -17.52 -9.87 0.72
C GLY A 58 -16.99 -11.14 1.39
N ASN A 59 -17.16 -12.28 0.70
CA ASN A 59 -16.74 -13.61 1.16
C ASN A 59 -15.31 -13.98 0.72
N LEU A 60 -14.62 -13.09 0.01
CA LEU A 60 -13.25 -13.28 -0.44
C LEU A 60 -12.31 -12.29 0.24
N PHE A 61 -11.10 -12.74 0.52
CA PHE A 61 -9.93 -11.91 0.67
C PHE A 61 -9.22 -11.88 -0.68
N ARG A 62 -8.86 -10.68 -1.12
CA ARG A 62 -8.12 -10.44 -2.35
C ARG A 62 -6.70 -10.03 -2.00
N MET A 63 -5.73 -10.54 -2.74
CA MET A 63 -4.33 -10.19 -2.63
C MET A 63 -3.78 -9.78 -3.99
N TYR A 64 -3.07 -8.66 -4.02
CA TYR A 64 -2.27 -8.23 -5.16
C TYR A 64 -0.83 -8.08 -4.72
N PHE A 65 0.11 -8.54 -5.52
CA PHE A 65 1.53 -8.50 -5.18
C PHE A 65 2.39 -8.40 -6.42
N ARG A 66 3.60 -7.84 -6.28
CA ARG A 66 4.59 -7.81 -7.36
C ARG A 66 5.20 -9.19 -7.55
N GLY A 67 5.17 -9.70 -8.78
CA GLY A 67 6.08 -10.75 -9.27
C GLY A 67 7.38 -10.14 -9.78
N SER A 68 8.52 -10.59 -9.25
CA SER A 68 9.87 -10.16 -9.61
C SER A 68 10.90 -11.25 -9.29
N HIS A 69 11.89 -11.41 -10.18
CA HIS A 69 13.03 -12.30 -9.99
C HIS A 69 14.34 -11.55 -10.06
N TYR A 70 15.25 -11.83 -9.14
CA TYR A 70 16.62 -11.34 -9.13
C TYR A 70 17.59 -12.50 -9.25
N ASP A 71 18.43 -12.46 -10.28
CA ASP A 71 19.50 -13.43 -10.48
C ASP A 71 20.77 -12.95 -9.78
N HIS A 72 21.16 -13.67 -8.73
CA HIS A 72 22.34 -13.34 -7.92
C HIS A 72 23.67 -13.52 -8.66
N LYS A 73 23.73 -14.35 -9.70
CA LYS A 73 24.95 -14.58 -10.49
C LYS A 73 25.18 -13.42 -11.46
N THR A 74 24.14 -13.05 -12.21
CA THR A 74 24.24 -11.97 -13.20
C THR A 74 24.03 -10.58 -12.60
N LYS A 75 23.51 -10.50 -11.36
CA LYS A 75 23.12 -9.26 -10.67
C LYS A 75 22.08 -8.44 -11.47
N LYS A 76 21.16 -9.13 -12.15
CA LYS A 76 20.15 -8.52 -13.01
C LYS A 76 18.76 -9.07 -12.69
N PRO A 77 17.69 -8.33 -13.04
CA PRO A 77 16.35 -8.90 -13.06
C PRO A 77 16.30 -10.13 -13.97
N GLY A 78 15.71 -11.23 -13.49
CA GLY A 78 15.54 -12.46 -14.27
C GLY A 78 14.38 -12.38 -15.28
N HIS A 79 13.42 -11.50 -15.03
CA HIS A 79 12.33 -11.15 -15.94
C HIS A 79 11.77 -9.76 -15.59
N ARG A 80 10.91 -9.22 -16.45
CA ARG A 80 10.16 -7.98 -16.17
C ARG A 80 9.24 -8.14 -14.97
N GLU A 81 9.03 -7.08 -14.19
CA GLU A 81 8.09 -7.12 -13.06
C GLU A 81 6.63 -7.13 -13.53
N VAL A 82 5.79 -7.90 -12.85
CA VAL A 82 4.34 -8.02 -13.12
C VAL A 82 3.54 -7.86 -11.82
N THR A 83 2.26 -7.57 -11.91
CA THR A 83 1.35 -7.62 -10.75
C THR A 83 0.51 -8.89 -10.82
N CYS A 84 0.61 -9.70 -9.78
CA CYS A 84 -0.07 -10.97 -9.62
C CYS A 84 -1.26 -10.87 -8.66
N TYR A 85 -2.15 -11.85 -8.72
CA TYR A 85 -3.36 -11.93 -7.91
C TYR A 85 -3.51 -13.27 -7.19
N ALA A 86 -4.00 -13.23 -5.96
CA ALA A 86 -4.45 -14.41 -5.23
C ALA A 86 -5.76 -14.11 -4.48
N GLU A 87 -6.53 -15.14 -4.21
CA GLU A 87 -7.77 -15.04 -3.45
C GLU A 87 -7.88 -16.12 -2.36
N SER A 88 -8.62 -15.82 -1.31
CA SER A 88 -8.84 -16.72 -0.19
C SER A 88 -10.24 -16.53 0.40
N LYS A 89 -10.82 -17.58 0.98
CA LYS A 89 -12.10 -17.49 1.72
C LYS A 89 -11.90 -17.24 3.22
N ASP A 90 -10.73 -17.61 3.75
CA ASP A 90 -10.42 -17.58 5.18
C ASP A 90 -9.25 -16.65 5.54
N GLY A 91 -8.52 -16.14 4.55
CA GLY A 91 -7.33 -15.32 4.73
C GLY A 91 -6.07 -16.12 5.08
N ILE A 92 -6.17 -17.45 5.15
CA ILE A 92 -5.10 -18.37 5.56
C ILE A 92 -4.65 -19.19 4.35
N LYS A 93 -5.60 -19.84 3.65
CA LYS A 93 -5.33 -20.65 2.47
C LYS A 93 -5.61 -19.83 1.21
N TRP A 94 -4.59 -19.66 0.38
CA TRP A 94 -4.66 -18.82 -0.81
C TRP A 94 -4.65 -19.65 -2.09
N THR A 95 -5.50 -19.27 -3.05
CA THR A 95 -5.55 -19.81 -4.39
C THR A 95 -5.09 -18.75 -5.39
N LYS A 96 -4.25 -19.15 -6.34
CA LYS A 96 -3.75 -18.31 -7.44
C LYS A 96 -4.48 -18.73 -8.72
N PRO A 97 -5.58 -18.08 -9.11
CA PRO A 97 -6.38 -18.51 -10.25
C PRO A 97 -5.62 -18.32 -11.57
N ASN A 98 -5.86 -19.20 -12.54
CA ASN A 98 -5.44 -18.96 -13.92
C ASN A 98 -6.38 -17.92 -14.55
N LEU A 99 -5.85 -16.73 -14.82
CA LEU A 99 -6.61 -15.58 -15.30
C LEU A 99 -6.60 -15.44 -16.83
N GLY A 100 -5.60 -15.97 -17.52
CA GLY A 100 -5.56 -15.94 -18.99
C GLY A 100 -5.38 -14.53 -19.60
N LEU A 101 -4.90 -13.54 -18.84
CA LEU A 101 -4.90 -12.13 -19.26
C LEU A 101 -3.61 -11.73 -20.00
N PHE A 102 -2.45 -12.02 -19.40
CA PHE A 102 -1.14 -11.60 -19.89
C PHE A 102 -0.25 -12.80 -20.18
N ALA A 103 0.53 -12.73 -21.26
CA ALA A 103 1.44 -13.82 -21.63
C ALA A 103 2.76 -13.73 -20.85
N PHE A 104 3.24 -14.87 -20.37
CA PHE A 104 4.56 -15.02 -19.78
C PHE A 104 5.18 -16.31 -20.32
N ASN A 105 6.40 -16.21 -20.88
CA ASN A 105 7.09 -17.33 -21.55
C ASN A 105 6.20 -18.08 -22.56
N GLY A 106 5.45 -17.33 -23.37
CA GLY A 106 4.59 -17.89 -24.42
C GLY A 106 3.22 -18.40 -23.97
N SER A 107 2.93 -18.47 -22.66
CA SER A 107 1.65 -18.94 -22.12
C SER A 107 0.90 -17.86 -21.35
N LYS A 108 -0.43 -17.86 -21.40
CA LYS A 108 -1.29 -17.02 -20.55
C LYS A 108 -1.77 -17.74 -19.27
N GLU A 109 -1.31 -18.95 -19.03
CA GLU A 109 -1.69 -19.77 -17.88
C GLU A 109 -1.00 -19.30 -16.60
N ASN A 110 -1.48 -18.19 -16.06
CA ASN A 110 -0.92 -17.52 -14.89
C ASN A 110 -1.96 -16.65 -14.18
N ASN A 111 -1.58 -16.09 -13.03
CA ASN A 111 -2.40 -15.20 -12.21
C ASN A 111 -2.00 -13.71 -12.35
N ILE A 112 -1.45 -13.30 -13.49
CA ILE A 112 -1.06 -11.90 -13.74
C ILE A 112 -2.33 -11.07 -14.02
N VAL A 113 -2.50 -9.98 -13.27
CA VAL A 113 -3.59 -8.99 -13.44
C VAL A 113 -3.13 -7.69 -14.09
N TRP A 114 -1.82 -7.42 -14.09
CA TRP A 114 -1.27 -6.24 -14.74
C TRP A 114 0.18 -6.50 -15.18
N ASP A 115 0.48 -6.11 -16.41
CA ASP A 115 1.81 -6.16 -17.01
C ASP A 115 1.98 -4.92 -17.87
N GLY A 116 2.62 -3.89 -17.30
CA GLY A 116 2.71 -2.56 -17.91
C GLY A 116 3.25 -1.53 -16.94
N ILE A 117 2.90 -0.26 -17.19
CA ILE A 117 3.36 0.84 -16.35
C ILE A 117 2.94 0.65 -14.89
N GLY A 118 3.87 0.82 -13.96
CA GLY A 118 3.59 0.78 -12.53
C GLY A 118 3.52 -0.61 -11.89
N THR A 119 3.88 -1.69 -12.58
CA THR A 119 3.87 -3.03 -11.97
C THR A 119 4.74 -3.15 -10.72
N HIS A 120 5.80 -2.35 -10.63
CA HIS A 120 6.74 -2.35 -9.50
C HIS A 120 6.06 -2.24 -8.14
N CYS A 121 5.12 -1.31 -7.96
CA CYS A 121 4.53 -1.01 -6.64
C CYS A 121 3.02 -0.81 -6.71
N PHE A 122 2.35 -1.59 -7.55
CA PHE A 122 0.91 -1.51 -7.77
C PHE A 122 0.13 -1.84 -6.49
N VAL A 123 -0.67 -0.89 -6.01
CA VAL A 123 -1.55 -1.04 -4.87
C VAL A 123 -3.00 -0.97 -5.34
N ALA A 124 -3.74 -2.05 -5.13
CA ALA A 124 -5.17 -2.12 -5.40
C ALA A 124 -5.99 -1.90 -4.12
N PHE A 125 -7.12 -1.21 -4.25
CA PHE A 125 -8.13 -1.13 -3.20
C PHE A 125 -9.53 -1.14 -3.78
N LYS A 126 -10.50 -1.59 -2.98
CA LYS A 126 -11.92 -1.43 -3.26
C LYS A 126 -12.33 -0.02 -2.85
N ASP A 127 -12.86 0.75 -3.79
CA ASP A 127 -13.30 2.10 -3.49
C ASP A 127 -14.56 2.08 -2.62
N THR A 128 -14.57 2.92 -1.59
CA THR A 128 -15.68 3.02 -0.64
C THR A 128 -16.39 4.37 -0.72
N ASN A 129 -16.04 5.20 -1.70
CA ASN A 129 -16.82 6.38 -2.06
C ASN A 129 -18.24 5.94 -2.48
N PRO A 130 -19.30 6.44 -1.84
CA PRO A 130 -20.68 6.10 -2.22
C PRO A 130 -21.02 6.48 -3.66
N ASP A 131 -20.33 7.48 -4.22
CA ASP A 131 -20.53 7.98 -5.58
C ASP A 131 -19.54 7.32 -6.58
N CYS A 132 -18.83 6.27 -6.16
CA CYS A 132 -17.90 5.55 -7.03
C CYS A 132 -18.66 4.87 -8.17
N PRO A 133 -18.32 5.15 -9.43
CA PRO A 133 -19.01 4.54 -10.56
C PRO A 133 -18.61 3.05 -10.70
N VAL A 134 -19.51 2.23 -11.23
CA VAL A 134 -19.37 0.77 -11.22
C VAL A 134 -18.12 0.29 -11.95
N GLU A 135 -17.72 0.98 -13.01
CA GLU A 135 -16.51 0.70 -13.79
C GLU A 135 -15.21 0.99 -13.04
N ALA A 136 -15.27 1.75 -11.95
CA ALA A 136 -14.13 2.11 -11.11
C ALA A 136 -14.26 1.60 -9.66
N ARG A 137 -15.10 0.58 -9.45
CA ARG A 137 -15.34 -0.09 -8.15
C ARG A 137 -14.04 -0.45 -7.43
N TYR A 138 -13.00 -0.78 -8.19
CA TYR A 138 -11.65 -0.95 -7.71
C TYR A 138 -10.76 0.10 -8.34
N LYS A 139 -9.84 0.61 -7.53
CA LYS A 139 -8.86 1.61 -7.94
C LYS A 139 -7.47 1.11 -7.62
N GLY A 140 -6.53 1.53 -8.46
CA GLY A 140 -5.12 1.22 -8.34
C GLY A 140 -4.30 2.49 -8.31
N ILE A 141 -3.17 2.46 -7.63
CA ILE A 141 -2.14 3.50 -7.68
C ILE A 141 -0.77 2.84 -7.74
N ALA A 142 0.12 3.39 -8.56
CA ALA A 142 1.47 2.87 -8.71
C ALA A 142 2.43 3.93 -9.24
N ALA A 143 3.71 3.76 -9.02
CA ALA A 143 4.73 4.63 -9.59
C ALA A 143 5.40 4.00 -10.82
N ALA A 144 5.73 4.83 -11.80
CA ALA A 144 6.54 4.41 -12.94
C ALA A 144 7.98 4.91 -12.79
N TYR A 145 8.95 4.04 -13.13
CA TYR A 145 10.38 4.32 -13.02
C TYR A 145 11.12 4.18 -14.35
N ALA A 146 10.47 3.62 -15.37
CA ALA A 146 11.09 3.42 -16.68
C ALA A 146 11.41 4.79 -17.31
N PRO A 147 12.60 4.99 -17.92
CA PRO A 147 13.04 6.29 -18.45
C PRO A 147 12.08 6.96 -19.44
N GLU A 148 11.29 6.16 -20.17
CA GLU A 148 10.28 6.59 -21.14
C GLU A 148 9.01 7.16 -20.49
N HIS A 149 8.86 7.05 -19.17
CA HIS A 149 7.70 7.52 -18.42
C HIS A 149 8.07 8.69 -17.52
N LYS A 150 7.16 9.66 -17.39
CA LYS A 150 7.31 10.74 -16.42
C LYS A 150 7.27 10.13 -15.01
N MET A 151 8.26 10.47 -14.18
CA MET A 151 8.27 10.04 -12.79
C MET A 151 7.07 10.62 -12.04
N GLY A 152 6.30 9.76 -11.37
CA GLY A 152 5.10 10.16 -10.64
C GLY A 152 4.20 8.97 -10.33
N LEU A 153 3.08 9.24 -9.66
CA LEU A 153 2.04 8.25 -9.41
C LEU A 153 1.02 8.24 -10.55
N TYR A 154 0.71 7.04 -11.02
CA TYR A 154 -0.30 6.73 -12.01
C TYR A 154 -1.46 6.03 -11.34
N VAL A 155 -2.67 6.27 -11.85
CA VAL A 155 -3.91 5.75 -11.28
C VAL A 155 -4.65 4.87 -12.27
N PHE A 156 -5.28 3.84 -11.72
CA PHE A 156 -5.92 2.75 -12.46
C PHE A 156 -7.32 2.53 -11.91
N GLN A 157 -8.16 1.91 -12.74
CA GLN A 157 -9.50 1.50 -12.36
C GLN A 157 -9.84 0.10 -12.88
N SER A 158 -10.76 -0.55 -12.21
CA SER A 158 -11.32 -1.84 -12.61
C SER A 158 -12.74 -2.00 -12.05
N SER A 159 -13.62 -2.64 -12.81
CA SER A 159 -14.97 -3.00 -12.36
C SER A 159 -15.00 -4.29 -11.54
N ASP A 160 -14.08 -5.23 -11.84
CA ASP A 160 -14.03 -6.59 -11.28
C ASP A 160 -12.80 -6.82 -10.37
N GLY A 161 -11.86 -5.88 -10.36
CA GLY A 161 -10.61 -5.95 -9.61
C GLY A 161 -9.57 -6.85 -10.27
N ILE A 162 -9.82 -7.33 -11.49
CA ILE A 162 -9.00 -8.30 -12.21
C ILE A 162 -8.52 -7.69 -13.54
N ARG A 163 -9.41 -7.03 -14.27
CA ARG A 163 -9.12 -6.34 -15.54
C ARG A 163 -8.91 -4.87 -15.26
N TRP A 164 -7.65 -4.46 -15.21
CA TRP A 164 -7.25 -3.10 -14.91
C TRP A 164 -7.10 -2.25 -16.16
N LYS A 165 -7.42 -0.96 -16.03
CA LYS A 165 -7.18 0.06 -17.04
C LYS A 165 -6.54 1.27 -16.37
N GLN A 166 -5.55 1.87 -17.01
CA GLN A 166 -5.00 3.16 -16.59
C GLN A 166 -6.03 4.27 -16.87
N ILE A 167 -6.23 5.17 -15.90
CA ILE A 167 -7.23 6.26 -16.00
C ILE A 167 -6.68 7.41 -16.87
N ARG A 168 -5.40 7.75 -16.70
CA ARG A 168 -4.75 8.86 -17.41
C ARG A 168 -3.35 8.45 -17.86
N LYS A 169 -2.95 8.84 -19.08
CA LYS A 169 -1.64 8.55 -19.67
C LYS A 169 -0.47 9.14 -18.87
N ASP A 170 -0.61 10.37 -18.38
CA ASP A 170 0.38 11.08 -17.56
C ASP A 170 0.16 10.82 -16.05
N PRO A 171 1.19 10.97 -15.21
CA PRO A 171 1.06 10.82 -13.76
C PRO A 171 0.16 11.92 -13.18
N VAL A 172 -0.52 11.59 -12.09
CA VAL A 172 -1.48 12.45 -11.38
C VAL A 172 -0.91 13.09 -10.12
N VAL A 173 0.18 12.53 -9.57
CA VAL A 173 0.97 13.14 -8.49
C VAL A 173 2.43 13.17 -8.95
N THR A 174 3.04 14.35 -8.91
CA THR A 174 4.43 14.59 -9.35
C THR A 174 5.20 15.39 -8.31
N GLN A 175 6.49 15.09 -8.16
CA GLN A 175 7.38 15.65 -7.13
C GLN A 175 8.79 15.72 -7.72
N PHE A 176 9.57 16.71 -7.30
CA PHE A 176 10.98 16.83 -7.69
C PHE A 176 11.84 15.85 -6.87
N HIS A 177 12.44 14.89 -7.58
CA HIS A 177 13.49 13.96 -7.13
C HIS A 177 13.14 12.91 -6.06
N TRP A 178 13.70 11.70 -6.22
CA TRP A 178 13.80 10.61 -5.23
C TRP A 178 12.52 10.22 -4.46
N ALA A 179 11.37 10.27 -5.13
CA ALA A 179 10.07 9.93 -4.57
C ALA A 179 9.52 8.58 -5.09
N TYR A 180 8.45 8.11 -4.47
CA TYR A 180 7.58 7.00 -4.91
C TYR A 180 8.16 5.59 -4.89
N ASP A 181 9.47 5.42 -4.70
CA ASP A 181 10.17 4.12 -4.60
C ASP A 181 9.82 3.34 -3.30
N SER A 182 8.53 2.97 -3.18
CA SER A 182 7.94 2.20 -2.10
C SER A 182 6.49 1.79 -2.44
N GLN A 183 5.82 1.10 -1.51
CA GLN A 183 4.37 0.96 -1.55
C GLN A 183 3.72 2.33 -1.35
N ASN A 184 3.03 2.83 -2.37
CA ASN A 184 2.25 4.07 -2.29
C ASN A 184 0.78 3.70 -2.19
N VAL A 185 0.08 4.21 -1.19
CA VAL A 185 -1.30 3.81 -0.91
C VAL A 185 -2.25 4.95 -1.24
N ALA A 186 -3.47 4.61 -1.63
CA ALA A 186 -4.55 5.56 -1.73
C ALA A 186 -5.86 4.91 -1.28
N PHE A 187 -6.80 5.72 -0.81
CA PHE A 187 -8.12 5.28 -0.37
C PHE A 187 -9.10 6.46 -0.31
N TRP A 188 -10.39 6.16 -0.27
CA TRP A 188 -11.43 7.13 0.05
C TRP A 188 -11.51 7.34 1.58
N ASP A 189 -11.23 8.56 2.04
CA ASP A 189 -11.47 8.98 3.42
C ASP A 189 -12.94 9.43 3.55
N LYS A 190 -13.74 8.58 4.19
CA LYS A 190 -15.17 8.81 4.40
C LYS A 190 -15.47 10.03 5.28
N ASN A 191 -14.58 10.37 6.21
CA ASN A 191 -14.81 11.46 7.16
C ASN A 191 -14.46 12.80 6.52
N ALA A 192 -13.32 12.88 5.84
CA ALA A 192 -12.93 14.08 5.12
C ALA A 192 -13.64 14.23 3.76
N LYS A 193 -14.31 13.17 3.27
CA LYS A 193 -14.99 13.09 1.97
C LYS A 193 -14.06 13.46 0.80
N VAL A 194 -12.85 12.93 0.86
CA VAL A 194 -11.82 13.07 -0.18
C VAL A 194 -11.05 11.76 -0.32
N TYR A 195 -10.47 11.53 -1.48
CA TYR A 195 -9.39 10.56 -1.60
C TYR A 195 -8.14 11.11 -0.92
N ARG A 196 -7.39 10.22 -0.26
CA ARG A 196 -6.05 10.48 0.24
C ARG A 196 -5.07 9.54 -0.44
N GLU A 197 -3.85 10.02 -0.64
CA GLU A 197 -2.72 9.18 -1.03
C GLU A 197 -1.55 9.43 -0.08
N TYR A 198 -0.70 8.41 0.08
CA TYR A 198 0.53 8.51 0.85
C TYR A 198 1.67 7.84 0.07
N HIS A 199 2.76 8.58 -0.10
CA HIS A 199 3.94 8.11 -0.80
C HIS A 199 5.23 8.45 -0.05
N ARG A 200 6.30 7.72 -0.37
CA ARG A 200 7.64 7.98 0.17
C ARG A 200 8.33 9.10 -0.61
N VAL A 201 9.08 9.93 0.10
CA VAL A 201 10.00 10.94 -0.46
C VAL A 201 11.35 10.88 0.24
N TYR A 202 12.39 11.43 -0.37
CA TYR A 202 13.64 11.73 0.32
C TYR A 202 13.61 13.17 0.84
N HIS A 203 13.75 13.35 2.15
CA HIS A 203 13.70 14.63 2.84
C HIS A 203 14.81 14.72 3.89
N LEU A 204 15.64 15.76 3.82
CA LEU A 204 16.74 15.99 4.77
C LEU A 204 17.62 14.75 5.01
N LYS A 205 18.08 14.13 3.91
CA LYS A 205 18.89 12.90 3.89
C LYS A 205 18.21 11.64 4.46
N LYS A 206 16.92 11.70 4.78
CA LYS A 206 16.14 10.58 5.30
C LYS A 206 14.91 10.32 4.44
N ARG A 207 14.29 9.16 4.64
CA ARG A 207 13.07 8.79 3.90
C ARG A 207 11.87 9.19 4.73
N ALA A 208 11.03 10.04 4.17
CA ALA A 208 9.83 10.56 4.81
C ALA A 208 8.59 10.17 4.02
N ILE A 209 7.42 10.49 4.58
CA ILE A 209 6.13 10.23 3.96
C ILE A 209 5.48 11.58 3.64
N MET A 210 4.90 11.68 2.46
CA MET A 210 4.05 12.79 2.04
C MET A 210 2.64 12.30 1.80
N THR A 211 1.69 13.23 1.82
CA THR A 211 0.29 12.98 1.48
C THR A 211 -0.26 14.05 0.57
N SER A 212 -1.23 13.65 -0.25
CA SER A 212 -2.06 14.55 -1.06
C SER A 212 -3.52 14.13 -0.95
N THR A 213 -4.41 15.06 -1.30
CA THR A 213 -5.86 14.80 -1.34
C THR A 213 -6.42 15.05 -2.72
N SER A 214 -7.52 14.39 -3.05
CA SER A 214 -8.24 14.59 -4.30
C SER A 214 -9.74 14.40 -4.09
N LYS A 215 -10.58 15.11 -4.85
CA LYS A 215 -12.03 14.90 -4.85
C LYS A 215 -12.48 13.84 -5.87
N ASP A 216 -11.68 13.59 -6.90
CA ASP A 216 -12.05 12.79 -8.08
C ASP A 216 -11.04 11.67 -8.42
N TYR A 217 -10.01 11.50 -7.58
CA TYR A 217 -8.93 10.52 -7.73
C TYR A 217 -7.94 10.81 -8.88
N VAL A 218 -8.14 11.90 -9.62
CA VAL A 218 -7.32 12.27 -10.79
C VAL A 218 -6.60 13.59 -10.56
N ASN A 219 -7.27 14.56 -9.95
CA ASN A 219 -6.73 15.88 -9.67
C ASN A 219 -6.34 15.96 -8.19
N TRP A 220 -5.04 15.91 -7.93
CA TRP A 220 -4.48 15.88 -6.58
C TRP A 220 -3.91 17.24 -6.17
N THR A 221 -4.06 17.57 -4.90
CA THR A 221 -3.41 18.74 -4.31
C THR A 221 -1.88 18.59 -4.33
N LYS A 222 -1.15 19.69 -4.20
CA LYS A 222 0.31 19.64 -3.98
C LYS A 222 0.63 18.77 -2.75
N PRO A 223 1.57 17.80 -2.85
CA PRO A 223 1.95 16.97 -1.72
C PRO A 223 2.46 17.79 -0.53
N LYS A 224 2.13 17.33 0.67
CA LYS A 224 2.62 17.87 1.95
C LYS A 224 3.33 16.78 2.74
N LEU A 225 4.41 17.13 3.42
CA LEU A 225 5.07 16.21 4.37
C LEU A 225 4.12 15.87 5.51
N LEU A 226 4.18 14.62 5.99
CA LEU A 226 3.56 14.28 7.26
C LEU A 226 4.33 14.97 8.38
N GLU A 227 3.58 15.51 9.33
CA GLU A 227 4.09 16.07 10.57
C GLU A 227 3.90 15.02 11.67
N TYR A 228 4.93 14.87 12.50
CA TYR A 228 4.93 13.96 13.64
C TYR A 228 5.07 14.79 14.93
N GLN A 229 4.94 14.14 16.09
CA GLN A 229 5.13 14.78 17.39
C GLN A 229 6.46 15.53 17.43
N LYS A 230 6.48 16.72 18.05
CA LYS A 230 7.60 17.69 18.01
C LYS A 230 8.97 17.08 18.35
N GLU A 231 9.00 16.10 19.25
CA GLU A 231 10.23 15.45 19.73
C GLU A 231 10.63 14.22 18.93
N THR A 232 9.83 13.81 17.94
CA THR A 232 10.12 12.65 17.10
C THR A 232 11.22 13.00 16.09
N PRO A 233 12.40 12.37 16.16
CA PRO A 233 13.46 12.64 15.21
C PRO A 233 13.09 12.08 13.84
N LEU A 234 13.65 12.65 12.77
CA LEU A 234 13.51 12.12 11.43
C LEU A 234 13.97 10.65 11.37
N GLN A 235 13.11 9.79 10.84
CA GLN A 235 13.34 8.35 10.66
C GLN A 235 13.54 8.02 9.17
N HIS A 236 14.10 6.85 8.82
CA HIS A 236 13.98 6.33 7.45
C HIS A 236 12.74 5.45 7.34
N LEU A 237 11.60 6.04 7.00
CA LEU A 237 10.33 5.32 6.88
C LEU A 237 10.13 4.78 5.46
N TYR A 238 9.81 3.49 5.37
CA TYR A 238 9.43 2.79 4.15
C TYR A 238 7.95 2.36 4.21
N THR A 239 7.41 1.87 3.09
CA THR A 239 6.09 1.22 2.91
C THR A 239 5.07 1.60 3.99
N ASN A 240 4.45 2.77 3.83
CA ASN A 240 3.73 3.44 4.92
C ASN A 240 2.48 2.69 5.42
N ALA A 241 1.84 1.91 4.55
CA ALA A 241 0.61 1.17 4.83
C ALA A 241 -0.47 2.00 5.53
N VAL A 242 -0.57 3.30 5.23
CA VAL A 242 -1.57 4.19 5.84
C VAL A 242 -2.96 3.82 5.36
N GLN A 243 -3.90 3.68 6.30
CA GLN A 243 -5.30 3.39 6.00
C GLN A 243 -6.23 3.84 7.13
N PRO A 244 -7.53 4.06 6.88
CA PRO A 244 -8.51 4.26 7.92
C PRO A 244 -8.64 3.03 8.81
N TYR A 245 -8.68 3.23 10.12
CA TYR A 245 -8.96 2.13 11.04
C TYR A 245 -10.44 1.74 10.97
N LYS A 246 -10.73 0.54 10.45
CA LYS A 246 -12.11 0.09 10.18
C LYS A 246 -13.10 0.25 11.34
N ARG A 247 -12.64 0.07 12.59
CA ARG A 247 -13.51 0.14 13.79
C ARG A 247 -13.65 1.57 14.35
N ALA A 248 -12.76 2.49 13.99
CA ALA A 248 -12.87 3.91 14.31
C ALA A 248 -12.33 4.73 13.12
N PRO A 249 -13.13 4.89 12.03
CA PRO A 249 -12.61 5.42 10.77
C PRO A 249 -12.10 6.86 10.81
N HIS A 250 -12.34 7.60 11.90
CA HIS A 250 -11.79 8.93 12.15
C HIS A 250 -10.29 8.90 12.46
N LEU A 251 -9.75 7.73 12.79
CA LEU A 251 -8.33 7.50 12.96
C LEU A 251 -7.75 6.89 11.68
N LEU A 252 -6.63 7.44 11.24
CA LEU A 252 -5.75 6.82 10.27
C LEU A 252 -4.63 6.12 11.03
N ILE A 253 -4.32 4.90 10.60
CA ILE A 253 -3.19 4.12 11.14
C ILE A 253 -2.22 3.81 10.02
N GLY A 254 -0.94 3.71 10.35
CA GLY A 254 0.12 3.30 9.43
C GLY A 254 1.10 2.34 10.08
N PHE A 255 1.79 1.58 9.24
CA PHE A 255 2.78 0.60 9.68
C PHE A 255 4.10 0.72 8.88
N PRO A 256 4.74 1.90 8.83
CA PRO A 256 5.98 2.03 8.09
C PRO A 256 7.10 1.20 8.73
N PRO A 257 7.80 0.33 7.99
CA PRO A 257 9.07 -0.18 8.46
C PRO A 257 10.08 0.96 8.55
N ARG A 258 10.77 1.01 9.68
CA ARG A 258 11.93 1.87 9.91
C ARG A 258 13.18 1.14 9.46
N TYR A 259 13.96 1.80 8.59
CA TYR A 259 15.27 1.35 8.14
C TYR A 259 16.39 1.99 8.97
N LEU A 260 17.35 1.19 9.42
CA LEU A 260 18.43 1.61 10.31
C LEU A 260 19.78 1.33 9.61
N PRO A 261 20.28 2.26 8.77
CA PRO A 261 21.50 2.04 7.98
C PRO A 261 22.74 1.84 8.86
N GLU A 262 22.81 2.54 10.00
CA GLU A 262 23.92 2.49 10.95
C GLU A 262 23.93 1.20 11.78
N GLU A 263 22.84 0.44 11.78
CA GLU A 263 22.69 -0.84 12.49
C GLU A 263 22.70 -2.02 11.51
N GLY A 264 23.64 -2.03 10.56
CA GLY A 264 23.78 -3.12 9.60
C GLY A 264 22.58 -3.27 8.67
N SER A 265 21.92 -2.16 8.31
CA SER A 265 20.72 -2.17 7.45
C SER A 265 19.51 -2.91 8.03
N ARG A 266 19.41 -3.00 9.36
CA ARG A 266 18.25 -3.57 10.05
C ARG A 266 16.97 -2.85 9.66
N VAL A 267 15.87 -3.60 9.57
CA VAL A 267 14.52 -3.07 9.40
C VAL A 267 13.65 -3.53 10.57
N GLU A 268 12.75 -2.66 11.01
CA GLU A 268 11.80 -3.00 12.07
C GLU A 268 10.43 -2.35 11.80
N PRO A 269 9.32 -3.00 12.17
CA PRO A 269 8.00 -2.43 12.02
C PRO A 269 7.83 -1.27 13.01
N THR A 270 7.17 -0.20 12.57
CA THR A 270 6.68 0.86 13.46
C THR A 270 5.17 0.98 13.34
N PHE A 271 4.55 1.64 14.31
CA PHE A 271 3.13 1.96 14.31
C PHE A 271 2.97 3.47 14.40
N MET A 272 2.07 4.03 13.59
CA MET A 272 1.69 5.44 13.65
C MET A 272 0.16 5.55 13.62
N ALA A 273 -0.36 6.56 14.32
CA ALA A 273 -1.78 6.91 14.32
C ALA A 273 -1.93 8.43 14.19
N SER A 274 -3.04 8.88 13.59
CA SER A 274 -3.43 10.29 13.48
C SER A 274 -4.34 10.74 14.61
#